data_AF-A0A537PFS1-F1
#
_entry.id   AF-A0A537PFS1-F1
#
_cell.length_a   1.000
_cell.length_b   1.000
_cell.length_c   1.000
_cell.angle_alpha   90.00
_cell.angle_beta   90.00
_cell.angle_gamma   90.00
#
_symmetry.space_group_name_H-M   'P 1'
#
loop_
_entity.id
_entity.type
_entity.pdbx_description
1 polymer ?
#
loop_
_entity_poly.entity_id
_entity_poly.type
_entity_poly.pdbx_seq_one_letter_code
_entity_poly.pdbx_strand_id
1 'polypeptide(L)' 'MPASFINDPEHWRHRAQEARSIAEQMSDTASKEAMLRIAHDYERLAERAEQRAKGSVQSR' A
#
# COMPACT_ATOMS: atom_id res chain seq x y z
N MET A 1 -3.30 -17.78 -11.15
CA MET A 1 -3.96 -16.82 -10.24
C MET A 1 -3.37 -15.46 -10.53
N PRO A 2 -4.14 -14.44 -10.93
CA PRO A 2 -3.57 -13.30 -11.64
C PRO A 2 -2.77 -12.44 -10.67
N ALA A 3 -1.44 -12.46 -10.84
CA ALA A 3 -0.46 -11.70 -10.07
C ALA A 3 -0.43 -10.19 -10.44
N SER A 4 -1.54 -9.66 -10.97
CA SER A 4 -1.59 -8.33 -11.59
C SER A 4 -1.60 -7.22 -10.53
N PHE A 5 -2.36 -7.38 -9.45
CA PHE A 5 -2.56 -6.34 -8.44
C PHE A 5 -1.31 -6.04 -7.59
N ILE A 6 -0.31 -6.93 -7.58
CA ILE A 6 0.94 -6.73 -6.81
C ILE A 6 1.80 -5.62 -7.43
N ASN A 7 1.64 -5.36 -8.73
CA ASN A 7 2.37 -4.29 -9.43
C ASN A 7 1.53 -3.02 -9.64
N ASP A 8 0.29 -2.97 -9.14
CA ASP A 8 -0.56 -1.79 -9.26
C ASP A 8 -0.30 -0.83 -8.08
N PRO A 9 0.29 0.35 -8.32
CA PRO A 9 0.55 1.32 -7.26
C PRO A 9 -0.75 1.86 -6.64
N GLU A 10 -1.81 2.00 -7.44
CA GLU A 10 -3.13 2.46 -6.95
C GLU A 10 -3.78 1.45 -6.00
N HIS A 11 -3.60 0.15 -6.25
CA HIS A 11 -4.10 -0.89 -5.36
C HIS A 11 -3.48 -0.76 -3.96
N TRP A 12 -2.16 -0.59 -3.90
CA TRP A 12 -1.44 -0.41 -2.64
C TRP A 12 -1.79 0.90 -1.92
N ARG A 13 -2.00 2.00 -2.66
CA ARG A 13 -2.48 3.26 -2.06
C ARG A 13 -3.87 3.13 -1.45
N HIS A 14 -4.79 2.46 -2.16
CA HIS A 14 -6.14 2.22 -1.63
C HIS A 14 -6.08 1.40 -0.34
N ARG A 15 -5.26 0.34 -0.31
CA ARG A 15 -5.03 -0.49 0.88
C ARG A 15 -4.44 0.30 2.05
N ALA A 16 -3.50 1.20 1.78
CA ALA A 16 -2.94 2.11 2.80
C ALA A 16 -4.01 3.03 3.39
N GLN A 17 -4.86 3.61 2.54
CA GLN A 17 -5.94 4.49 2.97
C GLN A 17 -6.98 3.75 3.82
N GLU A 18 -7.39 2.54 3.40
CA GLU A 18 -8.28 1.72 4.22
C GLU A 18 -7.68 1.35 5.57
N ALA A 19 -6.40 0.98 5.61
CA ALA A 19 -5.72 0.69 6.87
C ALA A 19 -5.69 1.92 7.80
N ARG A 20 -5.48 3.13 7.27
CA ARG A 20 -5.60 4.37 8.06
C ARG A 20 -7.01 4.57 8.61
N SER A 21 -8.04 4.43 7.76
CA SER A 21 -9.43 4.56 8.20
C SER A 21 -9.81 3.54 9.29
N ILE A 22 -9.26 2.32 9.21
CA ILE A 22 -9.44 1.31 10.27
C ILE A 22 -8.69 1.74 11.54
N ALA A 23 -7.44 2.21 11.42
CA ALA A 23 -6.65 2.69 12.54
C ALA A 23 -7.32 3.87 13.28
N GLU A 24 -8.01 4.75 12.55
CA GLU A 24 -8.77 5.87 13.13
C GLU A 24 -9.98 5.42 13.94
N GLN A 25 -10.59 4.29 13.57
CA GLN A 25 -11.71 3.68 14.29
C GLN A 25 -11.27 2.82 15.48
N MET A 26 -9.97 2.56 15.65
CA MET A 26 -9.44 1.76 16.75
C MET A 26 -9.31 2.59 18.02
N SER A 27 -9.90 2.09 19.11
CA SER A 27 -9.76 2.67 20.45
C SER A 27 -8.44 2.27 21.15
N ASP A 28 -7.88 1.11 20.79
CA ASP A 28 -6.62 0.64 21.35
C ASP A 28 -5.44 1.30 20.64
N THR A 29 -4.58 1.97 21.41
CA THR A 29 -3.46 2.75 20.86
C THR A 29 -2.42 1.85 20.22
N ALA A 30 -2.10 0.70 20.84
CA ALA A 30 -1.11 -0.22 20.29
C ALA A 30 -1.58 -0.83 18.95
N SER A 31 -2.85 -1.20 18.86
CA SER A 31 -3.46 -1.72 17.64
C SER A 31 -3.54 -0.66 16.55
N LYS A 32 -3.87 0.59 16.92
CA LYS A 32 -3.85 1.74 16.01
C LYS A 32 -2.46 1.96 15.43
N GLU A 33 -1.42 1.98 16.27
CA GLU A 33 -0.03 2.13 15.83
C GLU A 33 0.41 0.99 14.90
N ALA A 34 0.04 -0.25 15.22
CA ALA A 34 0.31 -1.40 14.35
C ALA A 34 -0.38 -1.26 12.98
N MET A 35 -1.64 -0.82 12.96
CA MET A 35 -2.38 -0.61 11.71
C MET A 35 -1.83 0.55 10.87
N LEU A 36 -1.39 1.64 11.52
CA LEU A 36 -0.70 2.74 10.82
C LEU A 36 0.63 2.29 10.22
N ARG A 37 1.37 1.42 10.90
CA ARG A 37 2.60 0.83 10.36
C ARG A 37 2.33 -0.01 9.11
N ILE A 38 1.26 -0.82 9.13
CA ILE A 38 0.81 -1.58 7.95
C ILE A 38 0.43 -0.63 6.81
N ALA A 39 -0.27 0.47 7.10
CA ALA A 39 -0.63 1.47 6.10
C ALA A 39 0.62 2.08 5.43
N HIS A 40 1.63 2.44 6.23
CA HIS A 40 2.89 2.96 5.74
C HIS A 40 3.65 1.93 4.89
N ASP A 41 3.65 0.65 5.27
CA ASP A 41 4.26 -0.41 4.47
C ASP A 41 3.53 -0.60 3.13
N TYR A 42 2.21 -0.42 3.07
CA TYR A 42 1.47 -0.39 1.80
C TYR A 42 1.87 0.80 0.92
N GLU A 43 2.10 1.99 1.47
CA GLU A 43 2.60 3.12 0.67
C GLU A 43 3.95 2.84 0.04
N ARG A 44 4.87 2.22 0.79
CA ARG A 44 6.18 1.80 0.26
C ARG A 44 6.05 0.77 -0.86
N LEU A 45 5.07 -0.14 -0.77
CA LEU A 45 4.75 -1.07 -1.85
C LEU A 45 4.20 -0.34 -3.07
N ALA A 46 3.37 0.70 -2.88
CA ALA A 46 2.89 1.54 -3.96
C ALA A 46 4.04 2.26 -4.67
N GLU A 47 4.97 2.87 -3.93
CA GLU A 47 6.16 3.52 -4.49
C GLU A 47 7.01 2.53 -5.31
N ARG A 48 7.20 1.33 -4.78
CA ARG A 48 7.94 0.26 -5.48
C ARG A 48 7.23 -0.20 -6.75
N ALA A 49 5.90 -0.33 -6.70
CA ALA A 49 5.08 -0.65 -7.86
C ALA A 49 5.17 0.45 -8.92
N GLU A 50 5.17 1.73 -8.51
CA GLU A 50 5.37 2.87 -9.40
C GLU A 50 6.76 2.86 -10.06
N GLN A 51 7.81 2.55 -9.30
CA GLN A 51 9.17 2.41 -9.83
C GLN A 51 9.26 1.26 -10.84
N ARG A 52 8.61 0.13 -10.56
CA ARG A 52 8.51 -1.00 -11.50
C ARG A 52 7.75 -0.60 -12.76
N ALA A 53 6.62 0.09 -12.62
CA ALA A 53 5.83 0.58 -13.76
C ALA A 53 6.66 1.52 -14.64
N LYS A 54 7.37 2.48 -14.02
CA LYS A 54 8.27 3.43 -14.70
C LYS A 54 9.46 2.73 -15.38
N GLY A 55 10.08 1.75 -14.72
CA GLY A 55 11.17 0.95 -15.28
C GLY A 55 10.74 -0.02 -16.38
N SER A 56 9.46 -0.44 -16.39
CA SER A 56 8.91 -1.31 -17.44
C SER A 56 8.57 -0.55 -18.72
N VAL A 57 8.39 0.78 -18.65
CA VAL A 57 8.15 1.63 -19.84
C VAL A 57 9.43 1.87 -20.65
N GLN A 58 10.61 1.57 -20.11
CA GLN A 58 11.90 1.86 -20.78
C GLN A 58 12.45 0.69 -21.63
N SER A 59 11.74 -0.45 -21.66
CA SER A 59 12.06 -1.60 -22.51
C SER A 59 10.89 -1.90 -23.44
N ARG A 60 10.62 -1.03 -24.41
CA ARG A 60 9.82 -1.38 -25.58
C ARG A 60 10.34 -0.69 -26.82
#